data_AF-A0A9E4TS88-F1
#
_entry.id   AF-A0A9E4TS88-F1
#
_cell.length_a   1.000
_cell.length_b   1.000
_cell.length_c   1.000
_cell.angle_alpha   90.00
_cell.angle_beta   90.00
_cell.angle_gamma   90.00
#
_symmetry.space_group_name_H-M   'P 1'
#
loop_
_entity.id
_entity.type
_entity.pdbx_description
1 polymer ?
#
loop_
_entity_poly.entity_id
_entity_poly.type
_entity_poly.pdbx_seq_one_letter_code
_entity_poly.pdbx_strand_id
1 'polypeptide(L)'
;MLLTVKRIKQLILLFEDGLMAILLSATILLAASQIVLRNLFDSGLVWADPTLRIMVLWLALLGAIAATREDRHIRIDLFSHRLSKRSRFAVSFINNLFSAFICGIITWHAIRFVYMEWLDGVKLFASLPAWLGEIIIPIGFGIMTLRFLFNIPLQLLQKEGE
;
A
#
# COMPACT_ATOMS: atom_id res chain seq x y z
N MET A 1 -12.24 27.62 -5.62
CA MET A 1 -12.12 26.55 -4.60
C MET A 1 -11.99 25.15 -5.22
N LEU A 2 -12.92 24.70 -6.07
CA LEU A 2 -12.88 23.36 -6.68
C LEU A 2 -11.67 23.10 -7.60
N LEU A 3 -11.16 24.12 -8.31
CA LEU A 3 -9.97 24.01 -9.17
C LEU A 3 -8.68 23.81 -8.36
N THR A 4 -8.55 24.47 -7.20
CA THR A 4 -7.41 24.33 -6.29
C THR A 4 -7.34 22.92 -5.71
N VAL A 5 -8.49 22.38 -5.28
CA VAL A 5 -8.58 21.00 -4.76
C VAL A 5 -8.24 19.96 -5.83
N LYS A 6 -8.68 20.16 -7.07
CA LYS A 6 -8.32 19.26 -8.20
C LYS A 6 -6.82 19.29 -8.51
N ARG A 7 -6.19 20.46 -8.54
CA ARG A 7 -4.74 20.59 -8.78
C ARG A 7 -3.90 19.96 -7.68
N ILE A 8 -4.27 20.17 -6.42
CA ILE A 8 -3.57 19.56 -5.27
C ILE A 8 -3.65 18.03 -5.36
N LYS A 9 -4.83 17.49 -5.66
CA LYS A 9 -4.97 16.05 -5.89
C LYS A 9 -4.07 15.58 -7.03
N GLN A 10 -4.08 16.22 -8.19
CA GLN A 10 -3.24 15.82 -9.33
C GLN A 10 -1.74 15.85 -9.02
N LEU A 11 -1.25 16.85 -8.28
CA LEU A 11 0.15 16.91 -7.86
C LEU A 11 0.52 15.74 -6.93
N ILE A 12 -0.36 15.40 -5.98
CA ILE A 12 -0.16 14.26 -5.08
C ILE A 12 -0.12 12.95 -5.88
N LEU A 13 -1.04 12.78 -6.84
CA LEU A 13 -1.08 11.59 -7.69
C LEU A 13 0.20 11.44 -8.51
N LEU A 14 0.65 12.53 -9.16
CA LEU A 14 1.84 12.52 -9.99
C LEU A 14 3.11 12.24 -9.17
N PHE A 15 3.15 12.75 -7.93
CA PHE A 15 4.23 12.45 -6.99
C PHE A 15 4.21 10.99 -6.52
N GLU A 16 3.04 10.44 -6.17
CA GLU A 16 2.86 9.05 -5.76
C GLU A 16 3.29 8.09 -6.89
N ASP A 17 2.80 8.33 -8.11
CA ASP A 17 3.13 7.52 -9.29
C ASP A 17 4.61 7.64 -9.68
N GLY A 18 5.18 8.85 -9.59
CA GLY A 18 6.61 9.09 -9.81
C GLY A 18 7.49 8.38 -8.79
N LEU A 19 7.12 8.42 -7.51
CA LEU A 19 7.83 7.71 -6.44
C LEU A 19 7.82 6.20 -6.67
N MET A 20 6.66 5.62 -7.00
CA MET A 20 6.55 4.20 -7.32
C MET A 20 7.39 3.82 -8.54
N ALA A 21 7.39 4.64 -9.60
CA ALA A 21 8.18 4.38 -10.81
C ALA A 21 9.69 4.40 -10.53
N ILE A 22 10.16 5.38 -9.74
CA ILE A 22 11.57 5.47 -9.32
C ILE A 22 11.95 4.25 -8.47
N LEU A 23 11.11 3.91 -7.48
CA LEU A 23 11.38 2.79 -6.58
C LEU A 23 11.40 1.45 -7.32
N LEU A 24 10.46 1.23 -8.24
CA LEU A 24 10.41 0.05 -9.10
C LEU A 24 11.66 -0.04 -9.97
N SER A 25 12.02 1.05 -10.65
CA SER A 25 13.20 1.10 -11.51
C SER A 25 14.48 0.81 -10.71
N ALA A 26 14.63 1.42 -9.54
CA ALA A 26 15.77 1.18 -8.66
C ALA A 26 15.82 -0.27 -8.16
N THR A 27 14.67 -0.87 -7.84
CA THR A 27 14.57 -2.29 -7.45
C THR A 27 15.04 -3.20 -8.58
N ILE A 28 14.57 -2.96 -9.82
CA ILE A 28 14.96 -3.74 -11.00
C ILE A 28 16.46 -3.62 -11.27
N LEU A 29 17.00 -2.40 -11.25
CA LEU A 29 18.42 -2.16 -11.49
C LEU A 29 19.31 -2.83 -10.44
N LEU A 30 18.94 -2.73 -9.16
CA LEU A 30 19.69 -3.36 -8.07
C LEU A 30 19.63 -4.90 -8.18
N ALA A 31 18.46 -5.47 -8.47
CA ALA A 31 18.31 -6.91 -8.67
C ALA A 31 19.10 -7.42 -9.87
N ALA A 32 19.04 -6.71 -11.01
CA ALA A 32 19.81 -7.04 -12.20
C ALA A 32 21.32 -6.97 -11.92
N SER A 33 21.77 -5.93 -11.21
CA SER A 33 23.18 -5.77 -10.82
C SER A 33 23.64 -6.92 -9.93
N GLN A 34 22.83 -7.34 -8.95
CA GLN A 34 23.12 -8.47 -8.07
C GLN A 34 23.25 -9.79 -8.86
N ILE A 35 22.38 -10.02 -9.85
CA ILE A 35 22.44 -11.20 -10.72
C ILE A 35 23.71 -11.18 -11.57
N VAL A 36 24.06 -10.04 -12.18
CA VAL A 36 25.28 -9.88 -12.98
C VAL A 36 26.52 -10.15 -12.14
N LEU A 37 26.63 -9.54 -10.96
CA LEU A 37 27.78 -9.73 -10.07
C LEU A 37 27.94 -11.19 -9.66
N ARG A 38 26.86 -11.86 -9.26
CA ARG A 38 26.92 -13.25 -8.81
C ARG A 38 27.29 -14.22 -9.92
N ASN A 39 26.74 -14.03 -11.12
CA ASN A 39 26.91 -15.00 -12.21
C ASN A 39 28.18 -14.79 -13.04
N LEU A 40 28.67 -13.55 -13.16
CA LEU A 40 29.85 -13.24 -13.98
C LEU A 40 31.13 -13.06 -13.16
N PHE A 41 31.01 -12.64 -11.90
CA PHE A 41 32.16 -12.27 -11.08
C PHE A 41 32.29 -13.13 -9.80
N ASP A 42 31.42 -14.15 -9.62
CA ASP A 42 31.33 -14.98 -8.41
C ASP A 42 31.32 -14.15 -7.09
N SER A 43 30.84 -12.92 -7.17
CA SER A 43 30.84 -11.95 -6.07
C SER A 43 29.45 -11.32 -5.94
N GLY A 44 29.15 -10.67 -4.81
CA GLY A 44 27.82 -10.11 -4.59
C GLY A 44 27.82 -8.99 -3.58
N LEU A 45 26.79 -8.14 -3.65
CA LEU A 45 26.59 -7.07 -2.69
C LEU A 45 25.89 -7.67 -1.47
N VAL A 46 26.60 -7.73 -0.34
CA VAL A 46 26.07 -8.25 0.95
C VAL A 46 24.82 -7.47 1.41
N TRP A 47 24.75 -6.19 1.08
CA TRP A 47 23.64 -5.31 1.43
C TRP A 47 22.48 -5.33 0.44
N ALA A 48 22.65 -5.86 -0.77
CA ALA A 48 21.61 -5.79 -1.79
C ALA A 48 20.39 -6.65 -1.43
N ASP A 49 20.58 -7.87 -0.90
CA ASP A 49 19.47 -8.77 -0.61
C ASP A 49 18.50 -8.18 0.44
N PRO A 50 18.96 -7.63 1.59
CA PRO A 50 18.06 -6.95 2.52
C PRO A 50 17.47 -5.65 1.96
N THR A 51 18.24 -4.88 1.18
CA THR A 51 17.75 -3.64 0.56
C THR A 51 16.60 -3.92 -0.39
N LEU A 52 16.74 -4.93 -1.25
CA LEU A 52 15.71 -5.35 -2.19
C LEU A 52 14.42 -5.74 -1.47
N ARG A 53 14.50 -6.44 -0.34
CA ARG A 53 13.31 -6.80 0.47
C ARG A 53 12.56 -5.57 0.94
N ILE A 54 13.28 -4.55 1.44
CA ILE A 54 12.67 -3.30 1.92
C ILE A 54 12.09 -2.51 0.74
N MET A 55 12.80 -2.40 -0.38
CA MET A 55 12.29 -1.67 -1.55
C MET A 55 11.02 -2.33 -2.10
N VAL A 56 10.98 -3.66 -2.18
CA VAL A 56 9.79 -4.41 -2.61
C VAL A 56 8.64 -4.24 -1.61
N LEU A 57 8.92 -4.25 -0.30
CA LEU A 57 7.91 -4.00 0.74
C LEU A 57 7.27 -2.61 0.56
N TRP A 58 8.09 -1.58 0.38
CA TRP A 58 7.62 -0.21 0.14
C TRP A 58 6.82 -0.11 -1.15
N LEU A 59 7.32 -0.72 -2.23
CA LEU A 59 6.63 -0.72 -3.52
C LEU A 59 5.27 -1.42 -3.45
N ALA A 60 5.20 -2.57 -2.77
CA ALA A 60 3.97 -3.33 -2.61
C ALA A 60 2.91 -2.53 -1.82
N LEU A 61 3.31 -1.86 -0.74
CA LEU A 61 2.37 -1.07 0.07
C LEU A 61 1.95 0.22 -0.60
N LEU A 62 2.87 0.95 -1.26
CA LEU A 62 2.50 2.11 -2.06
C LEU A 62 1.53 1.71 -3.19
N GLY A 63 1.83 0.62 -3.90
CA GLY A 63 0.95 0.07 -4.92
C GLY A 63 -0.43 -0.32 -4.38
N ALA A 64 -0.50 -0.91 -3.19
CA ALA A 64 -1.76 -1.26 -2.54
C ALA A 64 -2.56 -0.02 -2.09
N ILE A 65 -1.91 1.04 -1.62
CA ILE A 65 -2.57 2.32 -1.28
C ILE A 65 -3.15 2.96 -2.55
N ALA A 66 -2.37 2.97 -3.63
CA ALA A 66 -2.79 3.46 -4.94
C ALA A 66 -3.93 2.61 -5.53
N ALA A 67 -3.91 1.28 -5.37
CA ALA A 67 -4.98 0.40 -5.83
C ALA A 67 -6.29 0.62 -5.06
N THR A 68 -6.21 0.78 -3.74
CA THR A 68 -7.37 1.08 -2.87
C THR A 68 -8.01 2.43 -3.24
N ARG A 69 -7.22 3.40 -3.74
CA ARG A 69 -7.71 4.70 -4.22
C ARG A 69 -8.72 4.58 -5.37
N GLU A 70 -8.46 3.67 -6.28
CA GLU A 70 -9.21 3.58 -7.53
C GLU A 70 -10.47 2.72 -7.41
N ASP A 71 -10.85 2.32 -6.18
CA ASP A 71 -11.91 1.34 -5.92
C ASP A 71 -11.78 0.11 -6.84
N ARG A 72 -10.53 -0.25 -7.16
CA ARG A 72 -10.18 -1.46 -7.91
C ARG A 72 -10.21 -2.70 -7.00
N HIS A 73 -10.89 -2.63 -5.86
CA HIS A 73 -11.44 -3.82 -5.22
C HIS A 73 -12.32 -4.47 -6.26
N ILE A 74 -11.74 -5.48 -6.92
CA ILE A 74 -12.28 -6.24 -8.04
C ILE A 74 -13.80 -6.26 -7.91
N ARG A 75 -14.45 -5.26 -8.53
CA ARG A 75 -15.88 -5.33 -8.75
C ARG A 75 -15.92 -6.54 -9.64
N ILE A 76 -16.43 -7.65 -9.12
CA ILE A 76 -16.64 -8.86 -9.88
C ILE A 76 -17.68 -8.45 -10.92
N ASP A 77 -17.22 -7.83 -12.02
CA ASP A 77 -18.07 -7.20 -13.01
C ASP A 77 -18.90 -8.25 -13.74
N LEU A 78 -18.46 -9.51 -13.65
CA LEU A 78 -19.20 -10.69 -14.06
C LEU A 78 -20.56 -10.84 -13.33
N PHE A 79 -20.67 -10.43 -12.07
CA PHE A 79 -21.93 -10.50 -11.29
C PHE A 79 -22.57 -9.13 -11.04
N SER A 80 -21.80 -8.04 -11.14
CA SER A 80 -22.30 -6.68 -10.86
C SER A 80 -23.43 -6.27 -11.79
N HIS A 81 -23.43 -6.74 -13.05
CA HIS A 81 -24.40 -6.36 -14.07
C HIS A 81 -25.80 -7.01 -13.88
N ARG A 82 -25.90 -8.11 -13.12
CA ARG A 82 -27.18 -8.78 -12.82
C ARG A 82 -27.75 -8.43 -11.44
N LEU A 83 -27.01 -7.70 -10.62
CA LEU A 83 -27.41 -7.36 -9.26
C LEU A 83 -28.25 -6.07 -9.24
N SER A 84 -29.34 -6.10 -8.46
CA SER A 84 -30.13 -4.91 -8.17
C SER A 84 -29.26 -3.84 -7.48
N LYS A 85 -29.62 -2.55 -7.63
CA LYS A 85 -28.90 -1.43 -6.98
C LYS A 85 -28.70 -1.65 -5.47
N ARG A 86 -29.72 -2.19 -4.79
CA ARG A 86 -29.67 -2.50 -3.34
C ARG A 86 -28.68 -3.61 -3.01
N SER A 87 -28.61 -4.67 -3.81
CA SER A 87 -27.66 -5.77 -3.59
C SER A 87 -26.22 -5.32 -3.83
N ARG A 88 -25.98 -4.50 -4.86
CA ARG A 88 -24.66 -3.92 -5.14
C ARG A 88 -24.17 -3.03 -3.99
N PHE A 89 -25.08 -2.22 -3.42
CA PHE A 89 -24.80 -1.42 -2.25
C PHE A 89 -24.43 -2.29 -1.04
N ALA A 90 -25.25 -3.30 -0.72
CA ALA A 90 -25.00 -4.18 0.43
C ALA A 90 -23.65 -4.90 0.32
N VAL A 91 -23.32 -5.43 -0.87
CA VAL A 91 -22.04 -6.10 -1.11
C VAL A 91 -20.86 -5.13 -0.94
N SER A 92 -20.94 -3.92 -1.50
CA SER A 92 -19.87 -2.94 -1.35
C SER A 92 -19.70 -2.48 0.09
N PHE A 93 -20.79 -2.29 0.82
CA PHE A 93 -20.77 -1.89 2.23
C PHE A 93 -20.11 -2.97 3.09
N ILE A 94 -20.51 -4.24 2.93
CA ILE A 94 -19.92 -5.37 3.64
C ILE A 94 -18.43 -5.52 3.30
N ASN A 95 -18.06 -5.39 2.02
CA ASN A 95 -16.67 -5.48 1.59
C ASN A 95 -15.81 -4.37 2.20
N ASN A 96 -16.29 -3.12 2.21
CA ASN A 96 -15.58 -2.00 2.81
C ASN A 96 -15.44 -2.18 4.33
N LEU A 97 -16.49 -2.62 5.02
CA LEU A 97 -16.45 -2.85 6.46
C LEU A 97 -15.49 -3.99 6.81
N PHE A 98 -15.53 -5.09 6.08
CA PHE A 98 -14.62 -6.22 6.27
C PHE A 98 -13.17 -5.83 5.97
N SER A 99 -12.93 -5.13 4.86
CA SER A 99 -11.59 -4.66 4.48
C SER A 99 -11.03 -3.66 5.51
N ALA A 100 -11.86 -2.73 6.01
CA ALA A 100 -11.49 -1.80 7.08
C ALA A 100 -11.11 -2.55 8.36
N PHE A 101 -11.91 -3.56 8.74
CA PHE A 101 -11.66 -4.36 9.93
C PHE A 101 -10.33 -5.13 9.86
N ILE A 102 -10.10 -5.84 8.74
CA ILE A 102 -8.86 -6.59 8.54
C ILE A 102 -7.64 -5.66 8.47
N CYS A 103 -7.73 -4.57 7.69
CA CYS A 103 -6.64 -3.61 7.62
C CYS A 103 -6.35 -2.98 9.00
N GLY A 104 -7.39 -2.68 9.79
CA GLY A 104 -7.23 -2.11 11.13
C GLY A 104 -6.54 -3.06 12.10
N ILE A 105 -6.88 -4.36 12.07
CA ILE A 105 -6.18 -5.39 12.84
C ILE A 105 -4.70 -5.47 12.41
N ILE A 106 -4.43 -5.48 11.10
CA ILE A 106 -3.06 -5.53 10.59
C ILE A 106 -2.28 -4.28 11.03
N THR A 107 -2.87 -3.09 10.95
CA THR A 107 -2.25 -1.85 11.44
C THR A 107 -1.89 -1.96 12.92
N TRP A 108 -2.79 -2.46 13.76
CA TRP A 108 -2.54 -2.62 15.18
C TRP A 108 -1.36 -3.55 15.46
N HIS A 109 -1.33 -4.72 14.81
CA HIS A 109 -0.22 -5.67 14.95
C HIS A 109 1.08 -5.13 14.35
N ALA A 110 1.03 -4.39 13.25
CA ALA A 110 2.18 -3.77 12.62
C ALA A 110 2.81 -2.68 13.50
N ILE A 111 1.99 -1.88 14.20
CA ILE A 111 2.50 -0.90 15.18
C ILE A 111 3.24 -1.63 16.30
N ARG A 112 2.66 -2.70 16.84
CA ARG A 112 3.30 -3.51 17.88
C ARG A 112 4.60 -4.13 17.38
N PHE A 113 4.62 -4.63 16.16
CA PHE A 113 5.80 -5.23 15.55
C PHE A 113 6.95 -4.23 15.42
N VAL A 114 6.69 -3.05 14.84
CA VAL A 114 7.68 -1.96 14.72
C VAL A 114 8.18 -1.49 16.09
N TYR A 115 7.29 -1.43 17.09
CA TYR A 115 7.67 -1.08 18.46
C TYR A 115 8.59 -2.13 19.12
N MET A 116 8.33 -3.42 18.90
CA MET A 116 9.20 -4.50 19.39
C MET A 116 10.58 -4.45 18.73
N GLU A 117 10.64 -4.26 17.41
CA GLU A 117 11.92 -4.10 16.72
C GLU A 117 12.74 -2.91 17.22
N TRP A 118 12.06 -1.81 17.52
CA TRP A 118 12.70 -0.63 18.08
C TRP A 118 13.29 -0.90 19.47
N LEU A 119 12.57 -1.62 20.34
CA LEU A 119 13.03 -2.03 21.66
C LEU A 119 14.22 -3.00 21.59
N ASP A 120 14.14 -3.99 20.70
CA ASP A 120 15.16 -5.02 20.53
C ASP A 120 16.42 -4.48 19.83
N GLY A 121 16.35 -3.25 19.28
CA GLY A 121 17.48 -2.60 18.63
C GLY A 121 17.96 -3.34 17.39
N VAL A 122 17.05 -4.05 16.71
CA VAL A 122 17.35 -4.87 15.53
C VAL A 122 17.91 -3.98 14.43
N LYS A 123 19.08 -4.36 13.90
CA LYS A 123 19.77 -3.65 12.83
C LYS A 123 19.75 -4.48 11.56
N LEU A 124 19.50 -3.79 10.45
CA LEU A 124 19.77 -4.26 9.11
C LEU A 124 21.27 -4.15 8.80
N PHE A 125 21.61 -4.36 7.53
CA PHE A 125 22.92 -4.02 6.99
C PHE A 125 23.27 -2.53 7.24
N ALA A 126 24.56 -2.22 7.27
CA ALA A 126 25.08 -0.87 7.53
C ALA A 126 24.65 -0.24 8.88
N SER A 127 24.25 -1.06 9.86
CA SER A 127 23.79 -0.60 11.18
C SER A 127 22.50 0.25 11.15
N LEU A 128 21.76 0.21 10.04
CA LEU A 128 20.47 0.90 9.92
C LEU A 128 19.43 0.18 10.79
N PRO A 129 18.64 0.90 11.60
CA PRO A 129 17.56 0.28 12.36
C PRO A 129 16.50 -0.33 11.45
N ALA A 130 16.09 -1.58 11.72
CA ALA A 130 15.12 -2.32 10.90
C ALA A 130 13.74 -1.64 10.85
N TRP A 131 13.30 -1.08 11.97
CA TRP A 131 12.03 -0.39 12.11
C TRP A 131 11.81 0.74 11.08
N LEU A 132 12.87 1.37 10.56
CA LEU A 132 12.77 2.40 9.51
C LEU A 132 12.25 1.82 8.19
N GLY A 133 12.68 0.60 7.85
CA GLY A 133 12.22 -0.10 6.66
C GLY A 133 10.78 -0.59 6.80
N GLU A 134 10.36 -0.91 8.02
CA GLU A 134 9.08 -1.58 8.30
C GLU A 134 7.95 -0.63 8.69
N ILE A 135 8.26 0.63 9.03
CA ILE A 135 7.26 1.64 9.39
C ILE A 135 6.21 1.89 8.30
N ILE A 136 6.54 1.57 7.05
CA ILE A 136 5.60 1.64 5.93
C ILE A 136 4.41 0.69 6.11
N ILE A 137 4.55 -0.42 6.86
CA ILE A 137 3.49 -1.38 7.13
C ILE A 137 2.34 -0.75 7.92
N PRO A 138 2.54 -0.23 9.15
CA PRO A 138 1.44 0.39 9.89
C PRO A 138 0.91 1.64 9.18
N ILE A 139 1.76 2.41 8.49
CA ILE A 139 1.32 3.58 7.72
C ILE A 139 0.42 3.16 6.56
N GLY A 140 0.83 2.19 5.76
CA GLY A 140 0.11 1.76 4.57
C GLY A 140 -1.24 1.15 4.90
N PHE A 141 -1.27 0.17 5.80
CA PHE A 141 -2.54 -0.42 6.26
C PHE A 141 -3.41 0.59 7.02
N GLY A 142 -2.81 1.55 7.74
CA GLY A 142 -3.55 2.61 8.43
C GLY A 142 -4.27 3.53 7.45
N ILE A 143 -3.57 3.96 6.40
CA ILE A 143 -4.16 4.75 5.31
C ILE A 143 -5.29 3.98 4.60
N MET A 144 -5.09 2.69 4.31
CA MET A 144 -6.13 1.86 3.71
C MET A 144 -7.37 1.72 4.61
N THR A 145 -7.17 1.48 5.91
CA THR A 145 -8.25 1.42 6.91
C THR A 145 -9.08 2.70 6.90
N LEU A 146 -8.43 3.87 6.94
CA LEU A 146 -9.11 5.16 6.88
C LEU A 146 -9.89 5.33 5.57
N ARG A 147 -9.31 4.94 4.43
CA ARG A 147 -9.99 5.02 3.12
C ARG A 147 -11.26 4.17 3.09
N PHE A 148 -11.21 2.93 3.57
CA PHE A 148 -12.40 2.08 3.64
C PHE A 148 -13.47 2.66 4.56
N LEU A 149 -13.07 3.20 5.71
CA LEU A 149 -14.01 3.84 6.64
C LEU A 149 -14.67 5.09 6.03
N PHE A 150 -13.94 5.91 5.27
CA PHE A 150 -14.51 7.09 4.59
C PHE A 150 -15.41 6.73 3.41
N ASN A 151 -15.21 5.59 2.76
CA ASN A 151 -16.06 5.15 1.66
C ASN A 151 -17.46 4.72 2.15
N ILE A 152 -17.61 4.28 3.40
CA ILE A 152 -18.88 3.85 3.99
C ILE A 152 -19.94 4.98 4.07
N PRO A 153 -19.68 6.14 4.71
CA PRO A 153 -20.67 7.22 4.81
C PRO A 153 -20.99 7.85 3.46
N LEU A 154 -20.02 7.92 2.53
CA LEU A 154 -20.26 8.43 1.18
C LEU A 154 -21.28 7.56 0.43
N GLN A 155 -21.21 6.24 0.61
CA GLN A 155 -22.18 5.31 0.05
C GLN A 155 -23.58 5.55 0.67
N LEU A 156 -23.66 5.73 1.99
CA LEU A 156 -24.93 6.00 2.67
C LEU A 156 -25.63 7.28 2.15
N LEU A 157 -24.87 8.35 1.93
CA LEU A 157 -25.39 9.60 1.37
C LEU A 157 -25.90 9.44 -0.07
N GLN A 158 -25.28 8.58 -0.88
CA GLN A 158 -25.75 8.27 -2.23
C GLN A 158 -27.07 7.47 -2.23
N LYS A 159 -27.32 6.70 -1.17
CA LYS A 159 -28.55 5.93 -1.01
C LYS A 159 -29.73 6.79 -0.53
N GLU A 160 -29.48 7.83 0.26
CA GLU A 160 -30.54 8.76 0.73
C GLU A 160 -31.02 9.73 -0.35
N GLY A 161 -30.25 9.92 -1.42
CA GLY A 161 -30.62 10.76 -2.57
C GLY A 161 -31.41 10.05 -3.69
N GLU A 162 -31.69 8.74 -3.56
CA GLU A 162 -32.53 7.94 -4.47
C GLU A 162 -33.85 7.53 -3.79
#